data_AF-A0A839VDY9-F1
#
_entry.id   AF-A0A839VDY9-F1
#
_cell.length_a   1.000
_cell.length_b   1.000
_cell.length_c   1.000
_cell.angle_alpha   90.00
_cell.angle_beta   90.00
_cell.angle_gamma   90.00
#
_symmetry.space_group_name_H-M   'P 1'
#
loop_
_entity.id
_entity.type
_entity.pdbx_description
1 polymer ?
#
loop_
_entity_poly.entity_id
_entity_poly.type
_entity_poly.pdbx_seq_one_letter_code
_entity_poly.pdbx_strand_id
1 'polypeptide(L)' 'MKNILVTHGDMRSLGYCNRGARAWFKRHQLDWCVFLDHGLPAPTLLATRDGMAEEVVAVARSRTQAWENDGC' A
#
# COMPACT_ATOMS: atom_id res chain seq x y z
N MET A 1 -12.89 10.43 -3.70
CA MET A 1 -11.97 9.27 -3.71
C MET A 1 -11.10 9.38 -2.47
N LYS A 2 -11.12 8.39 -1.56
CA LYS A 2 -10.29 8.43 -0.34
C LYS A 2 -8.82 8.33 -0.73
N ASN A 3 -8.05 9.38 -0.47
CA ASN A 3 -6.63 9.49 -0.83
C ASN A 3 -5.77 8.80 0.24
N ILE A 4 -5.91 7.48 0.33
CA ILE A 4 -5.22 6.66 1.34
C ILE A 4 -3.80 6.41 0.86
N LEU A 5 -2.82 6.70 1.72
CA LEU A 5 -1.43 6.42 1.47
C LEU A 5 -1.08 5.02 1.97
N VAL A 6 -0.71 4.16 1.05
CA VAL A 6 -0.15 2.84 1.34
C VAL A 6 1.32 3.04 1.64
N THR A 7 1.76 2.43 2.74
CA THR A 7 3.14 2.52 3.22
C THR A 7 3.74 1.12 3.36
N HIS A 8 5.06 1.05 3.55
CA HIS A 8 5.77 -0.21 3.79
C HIS A 8 5.22 -1.02 4.96
N GLY A 9 4.72 -0.36 6.00
CA GLY A 9 4.10 -1.01 7.15
C GLY A 9 2.89 -1.87 6.78
N ASP A 10 2.08 -1.42 5.82
CA ASP A 10 0.89 -2.14 5.37
C ASP A 10 1.26 -3.45 4.66
N MET A 11 2.33 -3.43 3.83
CA MET A 11 2.88 -4.66 3.24
C MET A 11 3.47 -5.61 4.29
N ARG A 12 4.11 -5.07 5.32
CA ARG A 12 4.67 -5.88 6.40
C ARG A 12 3.57 -6.57 7.22
N SER A 13 2.43 -5.91 7.43
CA SER A 13 1.26 -6.52 8.08
C SER A 13 0.69 -7.71 7.31
N LEU A 14 0.79 -7.71 5.97
CA LEU A 14 0.40 -8.86 5.14
C LEU A 14 1.47 -9.97 5.10
N GLY A 15 2.64 -9.75 5.70
CA GLY A 15 3.76 -10.71 5.65
C GLY A 15 4.48 -10.74 4.29
N TYR A 16 4.30 -9.72 3.44
CA TYR A 16 5.02 -9.67 2.17
C TYR A 16 6.52 -9.43 2.39
N CYS A 17 7.33 -10.21 1.67
CA CYS A 17 8.77 -10.04 1.69
C CYS A 17 9.20 -8.88 0.77
N ASN A 18 10.18 -8.08 1.20
CA ASN A 18 10.72 -6.96 0.43
C ASN A 18 11.20 -7.38 -0.97
N ARG A 19 11.69 -8.63 -1.10
CA ARG A 19 12.14 -9.19 -2.38
C ARG A 19 10.99 -9.36 -3.37
N GLY A 20 9.86 -9.91 -2.92
CA GLY A 20 8.67 -10.12 -3.74
C GLY A 20 8.03 -8.79 -4.13
N ALA A 21 7.88 -7.89 -3.14
CA ALA A 21 7.35 -6.55 -3.38
C ALA A 21 8.22 -5.78 -4.40
N ARG A 22 9.55 -5.75 -4.24
CA ARG A 22 10.44 -5.07 -5.20
C ARG A 22 10.31 -5.64 -6.62
N ALA A 23 10.18 -6.96 -6.78
CA ALA A 23 9.98 -7.59 -8.08
C ALA A 23 8.64 -7.21 -8.70
N TRP A 24 7.59 -7.15 -7.89
CA TRP A 24 6.25 -6.72 -8.29
C TRP A 24 6.24 -5.24 -8.73
N PHE A 25 6.82 -4.34 -7.93
CA PHE A 25 6.98 -2.93 -8.28
C PHE A 25 7.70 -2.73 -9.63
N LYS A 26 8.78 -3.49 -9.86
CA LYS A 26 9.52 -3.43 -11.13
C LYS A 26 8.68 -3.87 -12.33
N ARG A 27 7.79 -4.87 -12.18
CA ARG A 27 6.90 -5.33 -13.26
C ARG A 27 5.86 -4.27 -13.63
N HIS A 28 5.38 -3.54 -12.63
CA HIS A 28 4.38 -2.49 -12.78
C HIS A 28 4.98 -1.10 -13.05
N GLN A 29 6.30 -1.01 -13.24
CA GLN A 29 7.05 0.25 -13.44
C GLN A 29 6.82 1.27 -12.30
N LEU A 30 6.64 0.77 -11.08
CA LEU A 30 6.48 1.60 -9.88
C LEU A 30 7.83 1.79 -9.16
N ASP A 31 8.04 3.00 -8.63
CA ASP A 31 9.23 3.35 -7.89
C ASP A 31 9.18 2.87 -6.43
N TRP A 32 9.93 1.80 -6.15
CA TRP A 32 10.09 1.26 -4.80
C TRP A 32 10.73 2.27 -3.84
N CYS A 33 11.70 3.07 -4.29
CA CYS A 33 12.36 4.05 -3.44
C CYS A 33 11.40 5.16 -3.00
N VAL A 34 10.60 5.69 -3.92
CA VAL A 34 9.57 6.71 -3.63
C VAL A 34 8.53 6.14 -2.66
N PHE A 35 8.14 4.87 -2.86
CA PHE A 35 7.22 4.20 -1.97
C PHE A 35 7.76 4.04 -0.53
N LEU A 36 9.07 3.82 -0.35
CA LEU A 36 9.66 3.74 0.99
C LEU A 36 9.74 5.09 1.70
N ASP A 37 9.99 6.17 0.97
CA ASP A 37 10.18 7.51 1.55
C ASP A 37 8.84 8.23 1.78
N HIS A 38 7.93 8.16 0.81
CA HIS A 38 6.66 8.91 0.82
C HIS A 38 5.41 8.01 0.83
N GLY A 39 5.54 6.73 0.47
CA GLY A 39 4.39 5.87 0.21
C GLY A 39 3.78 6.11 -1.17
N LEU A 40 2.72 5.35 -1.51
CA LEU A 40 1.96 5.56 -2.74
C LEU A 40 0.46 5.69 -2.48
N PRO A 41 -0.26 6.46 -3.30
CA PRO A 41 -1.71 6.52 -3.23
C PRO A 41 -2.35 5.16 -3.55
N ALA A 42 -3.38 4.80 -2.81
CA ALA A 42 -4.20 3.63 -3.09
C ALA A 42 -4.74 3.59 -4.54
N PRO A 43 -5.19 4.70 -5.17
CA PRO A 43 -5.59 4.69 -6.58
C PRO A 43 -4.47 4.28 -7.54
N THR A 44 -3.21 4.66 -7.25
CA THR A 44 -2.05 4.30 -8.07
C THR A 44 -1.80 2.80 -8.02
N LEU A 45 -1.94 2.19 -6.84
CA LEU A 45 -1.83 0.74 -6.68
C LEU A 45 -3.03 0.04 -7.32
N LEU A 46 -4.25 0.50 -7.11
CA LEU A 46 -5.45 -0.09 -7.74
C LEU A 46 -5.43 0.02 -9.27
N ALA A 47 -4.75 1.02 -9.84
CA ALA A 47 -4.57 1.14 -11.28
C ALA A 47 -3.77 -0.03 -11.89
N THR A 48 -2.92 -0.71 -11.11
CA THR A 48 -2.23 -1.93 -11.56
C THR A 48 -3.15 -3.14 -11.74
N ARG A 49 -4.38 -3.09 -11.20
CA ARG A 49 -5.39 -4.17 -11.25
C ARG A 49 -4.83 -5.53 -10.82
N ASP A 50 -4.06 -5.52 -9.75
CA ASP A 50 -3.37 -6.69 -9.21
C ASP A 50 -3.93 -7.04 -7.84
N GLY A 51 -4.09 -8.32 -7.55
CA GLY A 51 -4.60 -8.79 -6.26
C GLY A 51 -3.73 -8.32 -5.09
N MET A 52 -2.40 -8.26 -5.27
CA MET A 52 -1.49 -7.76 -4.24
C MET A 52 -1.76 -6.29 -3.89
N ALA A 53 -2.08 -5.47 -4.89
CA ALA A 53 -2.43 -4.06 -4.69
C ALA A 53 -3.76 -3.91 -3.94
N GLU A 54 -4.75 -4.74 -4.24
CA GLU A 54 -6.05 -4.72 -3.56
C GLU A 54 -5.91 -5.11 -2.09
N GLU A 55 -5.16 -6.17 -1.78
CA GLU A 55 -4.91 -6.62 -0.41
C GLU A 55 -4.18 -5.53 0.41
N VAL A 56 -3.12 -4.94 -0.14
CA VAL A 56 -2.34 -3.91 0.57
C VAL A 56 -3.16 -2.64 0.82
N VAL A 57 -4.02 -2.28 -0.14
CA VAL A 57 -4.91 -1.12 -0.01
C VAL A 57 -6.00 -1.39 1.03
N ALA A 58 -6.50 -2.63 1.14
CA ALA A 58 -7.45 -3.01 2.18
C ALA A 58 -6.83 -2.85 3.58
N VAL A 59 -5.59 -3.28 3.79
CA VAL A 59 -4.89 -3.09 5.07
C VAL A 59 -4.66 -1.62 5.39
N ALA A 60 -4.19 -0.84 4.41
CA ALA A 60 -4.00 0.61 4.57
C ALA A 60 -5.32 1.34 4.88
N ARG A 61 -6.43 0.88 4.30
CA ARG A 61 -7.79 1.35 4.60
C ARG A 61 -8.15 1.08 6.05
N SER A 62 -7.99 -0.16 6.51
CA SER A 62 -8.28 -0.53 7.91
C SER A 62 -7.43 0.27 8.89
N ARG A 63 -6.14 0.48 8.60
CA ARG A 63 -5.24 1.32 9.41
C ARG A 63 -5.76 2.76 9.48
N THR A 64 -6.10 3.37 8.34
CA THR A 64 -6.55 4.77 8.29
C THR A 64 -7.93 4.94 8.94
N GLN A 65 -8.82 3.97 8.76
CA GLN A 65 -10.17 3.99 9.33
C GLN A 65 -10.19 3.76 10.85
N ALA A 66 -9.21 3.01 11.38
CA ALA A 66 -9.04 2.88 12.83
C ALA A 66 -8.78 4.25 13.49
N TRP A 67 -8.11 5.18 12.80
CA TRP A 67 -7.78 6.50 13.34
C TRP A 67 -8.96 7.49 13.28
N GLU A 68 -10.03 7.17 12.55
CA GLU A 68 -11.23 8.01 12.42
C GLU A 68 -12.27 7.71 13.52
N ASN A 69 -12.10 6.62 14.29
CA ASN A 69 -13.06 6.18 15.32
C ASN A 69 -12.56 6.29 16.76
N ASP A 70 -11.27 6.56 16.99
CA ASP A 70 -10.73 6.82 18.33
C ASP A 70 -10.89 8.31 18.68
N GLY A 71 -12.15 8.72 18.87
CA GLY A 71 -12.47 9.92 19.63
C GLY A 71 -12.32 9.64 21.12
N CYS A 72 -11.37 10.33 21.75
CA CYS A 72 -11.39 10.60 23.19
C CYS A 72 -11.14 12.10 23.39
#